data_AF-A0A7L2QW25-F1
#
_entry.id   AF-A0A7L2QW25-F1
#
_cell.length_a   1.000
_cell.length_b   1.000
_cell.length_c   1.000
_cell.angle_alpha   90.00
_cell.angle_beta   90.00
_cell.angle_gamma   90.00
#
_symmetry.space_group_name_H-M   'P 1'
#
loop_
_entity.id
_entity.type
_entity.pdbx_description
1 polymer ?
#
loop_
_entity_poly.entity_id
_entity_poly.type
_entity_poly.pdbx_seq_one_letter_code
_entity_poly.pdbx_strand_id
1 'polypeptide(L)'
;ARLFDEPQLASLCLENIDKNTSDAINAEGFTDIDLDTLVAVLERDTLGIREVRLFNAVVRWSEAECQRQQLQVIPENKRKVLGKALSLIRFPLMTIEEFAAGN
;
A
#
# COMPACT_ATOMS: atom_id res chain seq x y z
N ALA A 1 -31.20 0.54 -2.16
CA ALA A 1 -30.59 -0.75 -2.55
C ALA A 1 -29.58 -1.12 -1.46
N ARG A 2 -29.75 -2.25 -0.80
CA ARG A 2 -28.98 -2.66 0.38
C ARG A 2 -28.51 -4.10 0.15
N LEU A 3 -27.33 -4.41 0.68
CA LEU A 3 -26.70 -5.73 0.83
C LEU A 3 -26.13 -6.34 -0.46
N PHE A 4 -24.89 -5.98 -0.78
CA PHE A 4 -23.91 -7.03 -1.08
C PHE A 4 -23.13 -7.26 0.20
N ASP A 5 -23.17 -8.48 0.73
CA ASP A 5 -22.39 -8.89 1.89
C ASP A 5 -20.89 -8.76 1.53
N GLU A 6 -20.28 -7.69 2.03
CA GLU A 6 -18.95 -7.20 1.66
C GLU A 6 -17.72 -7.94 2.25
N PRO A 7 -17.79 -8.96 3.14
CA PRO A 7 -16.56 -9.65 3.55
C PRO A 7 -16.07 -10.66 2.49
N GLN A 8 -16.97 -11.27 1.71
CA GLN A 8 -16.60 -12.30 0.74
C GLN A 8 -15.94 -11.69 -0.51
N LEU A 9 -16.44 -10.54 -0.97
CA LEU A 9 -15.86 -9.82 -2.10
C LEU A 9 -14.50 -9.21 -1.74
N ALA A 10 -14.38 -8.58 -0.57
CA ALA A 10 -13.10 -8.10 -0.05
C ALA A 10 -12.09 -9.26 0.05
N SER A 11 -12.51 -10.42 0.57
CA SER A 11 -11.66 -11.60 0.66
C SER A 11 -11.22 -12.12 -0.72
N LEU A 12 -12.11 -12.14 -1.71
CA LEU A 12 -11.80 -12.58 -3.08
C LEU A 12 -10.87 -11.58 -3.79
N CYS A 13 -11.06 -10.28 -3.57
CA CYS A 13 -10.17 -9.24 -4.07
C CYS A 13 -8.76 -9.40 -3.47
N LEU A 14 -8.68 -9.65 -2.16
CA LEU A 14 -7.41 -9.88 -1.49
C LEU A 14 -6.73 -11.19 -1.92
N GLU A 15 -7.48 -12.26 -2.18
CA GLU A 15 -6.91 -13.49 -2.77
C GLU A 15 -6.37 -13.27 -4.19
N ASN A 16 -7.02 -12.42 -5.00
CA ASN A 16 -6.49 -12.05 -6.31
C ASN A 16 -5.26 -11.16 -6.21
N ILE A 17 -5.19 -10.28 -5.20
CA ILE A 17 -3.97 -9.54 -4.87
C ILE A 17 -2.87 -10.52 -4.48
N ASP A 18 -3.12 -11.55 -3.67
CA ASP A 18 -2.10 -12.55 -3.33
C ASP A 18 -1.60 -13.35 -4.54
N LYS A 19 -2.49 -13.68 -5.48
CA LYS A 19 -2.13 -14.43 -6.70
C LYS A 19 -1.35 -13.58 -7.71
N ASN A 20 -1.68 -12.29 -7.81
CA ASN A 20 -1.10 -11.36 -8.80
C ASN A 20 -0.50 -10.13 -8.12
N THR A 21 0.21 -10.33 -7.02
CA THR A 21 0.61 -9.24 -6.12
C THR A 21 1.45 -8.17 -6.80
N SER A 22 2.38 -8.58 -7.67
CA SER A 22 3.20 -7.64 -8.43
C SER A 22 2.35 -6.76 -9.35
N ASP A 23 1.36 -7.31 -10.04
CA ASP A 23 0.54 -6.54 -10.99
C ASP A 23 -0.46 -5.65 -10.26
N ALA A 24 -1.09 -6.17 -9.20
CA ALA A 24 -2.05 -5.42 -8.39
C ALA A 24 -1.42 -4.18 -7.71
N ILE A 25 -0.20 -4.31 -7.21
CA ILE A 25 0.52 -3.23 -6.52
C ILE A 25 1.09 -2.18 -7.50
N ASN A 26 1.41 -2.60 -8.73
CA ASN A 26 1.90 -1.68 -9.76
C ASN A 26 0.76 -0.97 -10.52
N ALA A 27 -0.45 -1.52 -10.48
CA ALA A 27 -1.63 -0.98 -11.16
C ALA A 27 -1.88 0.48 -10.77
N GLU A 28 -2.34 1.29 -11.73
CA GLU A 28 -2.70 2.68 -11.49
C GLU A 28 -3.79 2.79 -10.42
N GLY A 29 -4.76 1.88 -10.43
CA GLY A 29 -5.84 1.83 -9.43
C GLY A 29 -5.38 1.51 -8.00
N PHE A 30 -4.14 1.05 -7.77
CA PHE A 30 -3.64 0.82 -6.41
C PHE A 30 -3.63 2.11 -5.60
N THR A 31 -3.34 3.25 -6.22
CA THR A 31 -3.31 4.51 -5.48
C THR A 31 -4.70 4.91 -5.00
N ASP A 32 -5.77 4.48 -5.69
CA ASP A 32 -7.15 4.91 -5.45
C ASP A 32 -7.86 4.18 -4.31
N ILE A 33 -7.22 3.18 -3.71
CA ILE A 33 -7.75 2.49 -2.53
C ILE A 33 -7.73 3.40 -1.30
N ASP A 34 -8.66 3.19 -0.36
CA ASP A 34 -8.64 3.88 0.92
C ASP A 34 -7.55 3.34 1.87
N LEU A 35 -7.32 4.08 2.97
CA LEU A 35 -6.28 3.75 3.95
C LEU A 35 -6.51 2.40 4.64
N ASP A 36 -7.76 2.02 4.90
CA ASP A 36 -8.07 0.75 5.57
C ASP A 36 -7.78 -0.43 4.64
N THR A 37 -8.06 -0.28 3.35
CA THR A 37 -7.70 -1.24 2.31
C THR A 37 -6.18 -1.34 2.16
N LEU A 38 -5.45 -0.22 2.14
CA LEU A 38 -3.99 -0.23 2.14
C LEU A 38 -3.44 -1.01 3.34
N VAL A 39 -3.98 -0.74 4.53
CA VAL A 39 -3.58 -1.41 5.78
C VAL A 39 -3.86 -2.91 5.71
N ALA A 40 -5.04 -3.31 5.23
CA ALA A 40 -5.38 -4.71 5.04
C ALA A 40 -4.44 -5.42 4.06
N VAL A 41 -3.92 -4.73 3.03
CA VAL A 41 -2.88 -5.26 2.14
C VAL A 41 -1.55 -5.41 2.88
N LEU A 42 -1.11 -4.39 3.62
CA LEU A 42 0.17 -4.41 4.35
C LEU A 42 0.21 -5.42 5.51
N GLU A 43 -0.94 -5.78 6.08
CA GLU A 43 -1.05 -6.81 7.11
C GLU A 43 -0.88 -8.24 6.57
N ARG A 44 -0.93 -8.46 5.26
CA ARG A 44 -0.83 -9.80 4.66
C ARG A 44 0.61 -10.27 4.57
N ASP A 45 0.90 -11.37 5.27
CA ASP A 45 2.17 -12.10 5.20
C ASP A 45 2.33 -12.95 3.93
N THR A 46 1.25 -13.13 3.17
CA THR A 46 1.17 -14.01 2.00
C THR A 46 1.51 -13.31 0.69
N LEU A 47 1.84 -12.02 0.72
CA LEU A 47 2.22 -11.26 -0.45
C LEU A 47 3.57 -11.77 -0.99
N GLY A 48 3.53 -12.45 -2.14
CA GLY A 48 4.72 -13.03 -2.79
C GLY A 48 5.64 -12.00 -3.46
N ILE A 49 5.84 -10.82 -2.87
CA ILE A 49 6.65 -9.74 -3.44
C ILE A 49 7.77 -9.29 -2.50
N ARG A 50 8.77 -8.61 -3.08
CA ARG A 50 9.83 -7.98 -2.30
C ARG A 50 9.30 -6.76 -1.55
N GLU A 51 9.73 -6.61 -0.30
CA GLU A 51 9.33 -5.49 0.57
C GLU A 51 9.65 -4.12 -0.05
N VAL A 52 10.77 -3.99 -0.77
CA VAL A 52 11.11 -2.74 -1.50
C VAL A 52 10.04 -2.34 -2.53
N ARG A 53 9.39 -3.31 -3.18
CA ARG A 53 8.33 -3.05 -4.16
C ARG A 53 7.05 -2.61 -3.47
N LEU A 54 6.73 -3.24 -2.34
CA LEU A 54 5.61 -2.84 -1.49
C LEU A 54 5.80 -1.40 -1.00
N PHE A 55 7.00 -1.08 -0.51
CA PHE A 55 7.35 0.26 -0.05
C PHE A 55 7.20 1.32 -1.14
N ASN A 56 7.71 1.07 -2.34
CA ASN A 56 7.56 2.01 -3.46
C ASN A 56 6.09 2.29 -3.80
N ALA A 57 5.23 1.28 -3.71
CA ALA A 57 3.79 1.46 -3.94
C ALA A 57 3.12 2.23 -2.80
N VAL A 58 3.52 2.01 -1.55
CA VAL A 58 3.07 2.80 -0.40
C VAL A 58 3.50 4.26 -0.54
N VAL A 59 4.71 4.53 -1.01
CA VAL A 59 5.18 5.89 -1.31
C VAL A 59 4.30 6.53 -2.39
N ARG A 60 4.06 5.84 -3.51
CA ARG A 60 3.14 6.32 -4.56
C ARG A 60 1.74 6.62 -4.02
N TRP A 61 1.20 5.72 -3.19
CA TRP A 61 -0.10 5.92 -2.54
C TRP A 61 -0.09 7.18 -1.65
N SER A 62 0.97 7.38 -0.85
CA SER A 62 1.09 8.56 0.01
C SER A 62 1.18 9.87 -0.77
N GLU A 63 1.78 9.85 -1.97
CA GLU A 63 1.84 11.01 -2.86
C GLU A 63 0.46 11.36 -3.41
N ALA A 64 -0.27 10.35 -3.90
CA ALA A 64 -1.63 10.52 -4.37
C ALA A 64 -2.57 11.01 -3.26
N GLU A 65 -2.43 10.46 -2.04
CA GLU A 65 -3.24 10.87 -0.90
C GLU A 65 -2.91 12.29 -0.43
N CYS A 66 -1.64 12.71 -0.47
CA CYS A 66 -1.28 14.11 -0.24
C CYS A 66 -2.00 15.02 -1.26
N GLN A 67 -2.02 14.65 -2.54
CA GLN A 67 -2.69 15.42 -3.59
C GLN A 67 -4.21 15.48 -3.38
N ARG A 68 -4.86 14.38 -3.00
CA ARG A 68 -6.31 14.34 -2.67
C ARG A 68 -6.67 15.26 -1.51
N GLN A 69 -5.81 15.29 -0.49
CA GLN A 69 -5.98 16.16 0.68
C GLN A 69 -5.49 17.61 0.43
N GLN A 70 -5.06 17.94 -0.79
CA GLN A 70 -4.49 19.24 -1.15
C GLN A 70 -3.28 19.65 -0.29
N LEU A 71 -2.49 18.66 0.13
CA LEU A 71 -1.27 18.82 0.89
C LEU A 71 -0.05 18.84 -0.04
N GLN A 72 0.97 19.62 0.31
CA GLN A 72 2.24 19.55 -0.39
C GLN A 72 2.87 18.16 -0.21
N VAL A 73 3.41 17.59 -1.29
CA VAL A 73 4.07 16.28 -1.28
C VAL A 73 5.46 16.40 -0.64
N ILE A 74 5.50 16.42 0.69
CA ILE A 74 6.71 16.46 1.51
C ILE A 74 6.78 15.26 2.46
N PRO A 75 7.97 14.85 2.93
CA PRO A 75 8.11 13.67 3.80
C PRO A 75 7.25 13.71 5.07
N GLU A 76 7.01 14.89 5.63
CA GLU A 76 6.14 15.07 6.79
C GLU A 76 4.67 14.74 6.47
N ASN A 77 4.13 15.29 5.39
CA ASN A 77 2.76 15.04 4.96
C ASN A 77 2.56 13.59 4.50
N LYS A 78 3.54 13.00 3.80
CA LYS A 78 3.52 11.57 3.43
C LYS A 78 3.39 10.67 4.67
N ARG A 79 4.19 10.93 5.71
CA ARG A 79 4.10 10.20 6.99
C ARG A 79 2.75 10.42 7.68
N LYS A 80 2.24 11.66 7.63
CA LYS A 80 0.94 12.01 8.21
C LYS A 80 -0.21 11.26 7.55
N VAL A 81 -0.28 11.21 6.22
CA VAL A 81 -1.37 10.52 5.50
C VAL A 81 -1.27 9.00 5.62
N LEU A 82 -0.07 8.44 5.75
CA LEU A 82 0.13 7.00 5.96
C LEU A 82 -0.33 6.55 7.35
N GLY A 83 -0.13 7.36 8.40
CA GLY A 83 -0.58 7.03 9.75
C GLY A 83 -0.14 5.63 10.20
N LYS A 84 -1.11 4.77 10.55
CA LYS A 84 -0.88 3.37 11.00
C LYS A 84 -0.24 2.48 9.92
N ALA A 85 -0.42 2.79 8.63
CA ALA A 85 0.17 2.02 7.54
C ALA A 85 1.70 2.06 7.57
N LEU A 86 2.28 3.17 8.02
CA LEU A 86 3.73 3.34 8.08
C LEU A 86 4.42 2.32 9.01
N SER A 87 3.77 1.95 10.12
CA SER A 87 4.30 0.95 11.06
C SER A 87 4.20 -0.49 10.56
N LEU A 88 3.45 -0.75 9.49
CA LEU A 88 3.30 -2.08 8.92
C LEU A 88 4.39 -2.41 7.90
N ILE A 89 5.15 -1.41 7.45
CA ILE A 89 6.27 -1.58 6.52
C ILE A 89 7.43 -2.25 7.25
N ARG A 90 7.94 -3.35 6.69
CA ARG A 90 8.97 -4.19 7.32
C ARG A 90 10.35 -3.82 6.80
N PHE A 91 10.80 -2.61 7.13
CA PHE A 91 12.12 -2.10 6.74
C PHE A 91 13.29 -3.10 6.91
N PRO A 92 13.36 -3.95 7.95
CA PRO A 92 14.44 -4.95 8.09
C PRO A 92 14.49 -6.03 6.99
N LEU A 93 13.42 -6.19 6.20
CA LEU A 93 13.36 -7.13 5.07
C LEU A 93 13.83 -6.49 3.75
N MET A 94 14.16 -5.20 3.75
CA MET A 94 14.83 -4.54 2.62
C MET A 94 16.34 -4.69 2.77
N THR A 95 17.06 -4.93 1.67
CA THR A 95 18.52 -4.90 1.74
C THR A 95 19.01 -3.46 1.99
N ILE A 96 20.19 -3.32 2.58
CA ILE A 96 20.82 -2.01 2.78
C ILE A 96 20.98 -1.27 1.43
N GLU A 97 21.24 -2.01 0.35
CA GLU A 97 21.36 -1.47 -1.01
C GLU A 97 20.01 -0.96 -1.54
N GLU A 98 18.93 -1.71 -1.31
CA GLU A 98 17.56 -1.31 -1.68
C GLU A 98 17.09 -0.10 -0.85
N PHE A 99 17.51 0.00 0.41
CA PHE A 99 17.23 1.15 1.27
C PHE A 99 18.07 2.38 0.88
N ALA A 100 19.34 2.18 0.53
CA ALA A 100 20.26 3.27 0.18
C ALA A 100 19.99 3.89 -1.20
N ALA A 101 19.38 3.13 -2.13
CA ALA A 101 19.04 3.61 -3.46
C ALA A 101 17.81 4.56 -3.50
N GLY A 102 17.14 4.78 -2.37
CA GLY A 102 15.91 5.58 -2.26
C GLY A 102 16.09 7.01 -1.71
N ASN A 103 17.33 7.54 -1.67
CA ASN A 103 17.64 8.92 -1.24
C ASN A 103 17.76 9.89 -2.42
#